data_AF-V2YKT6-F1
#
_entry.id   AF-V2YKT6-F1
#
_cell.length_a   1.000
_cell.length_b   1.000
_cell.length_c   1.000
_cell.angle_alpha   90.00
_cell.angle_beta   90.00
_cell.angle_gamma   90.00
#
_symmetry.space_group_name_H-M   'P 1'
#
loop_
_entity.id
_entity.type
_entity.pdbx_description
1 polymer ?
#
loop_
_entity_poly.entity_id
_entity_poly.type
_entity_poly.pdbx_seq_one_letter_code
_entity_poly.pdbx_strand_id
1 'polypeptide(L)'
;MKIPRPTSSSAGEQSTSSISTQDQELAAGRRQDSEHVTTVPGIASQREGAEETRVKPTIEESFDKVLKEVTRYDEDLVKGWRDVINTLLVFVRFIGPSWHCASFFGTVLRNGIYFGTDIVFYVCLATVSLSVGLYFVTTVLPALTVPGDQQKKIEYRVFNKLSYQLIRPYKSSQVWGVYYLFTIPRRWFTSRKPRRLSDYRKIPVDWPSFDLRVVRQFDKCPLPLNDSNPFSLKVYELCAFQWAVTMFQDSPSMIPHLQNLSGTMPTSLTMSAVPGEWKYTIWGDILSKDVELRLKDSRAFEESKEDEMGSYVRCTPSPSISDPSLHYAEGIWLLFRHQHWMAMAKKLDLRSLWYDFDNLIKSIDSDSHHAALQQFTSLRFVMPFPVVDVLWTHEDPTVRKQSLQLLSYFEDAWKTPGI
;
A
#
# COMPACT_ATOMS: atom_id res chain seq x y z
N MET A 1 -30.00 39.19 -7.79
CA MET A 1 -29.95 40.65 -7.51
C MET A 1 -31.19 41.03 -6.72
N LYS A 2 -31.05 41.18 -5.39
CA LYS A 2 -32.07 41.70 -4.46
C LYS A 2 -31.30 42.27 -3.27
N ILE A 3 -31.41 43.58 -3.08
CA ILE A 3 -30.73 44.39 -2.06
C ILE A 3 -31.61 44.40 -0.80
N PRO A 4 -31.01 44.48 0.39
CA PRO A 4 -31.45 45.50 1.34
C PRO A 4 -30.30 46.42 1.79
N ARG A 5 -30.62 47.71 1.92
CA ARG A 5 -29.76 48.81 2.37
C ARG A 5 -29.67 48.87 3.91
N PRO A 6 -28.70 49.62 4.45
CA PRO A 6 -28.24 49.56 5.83
C PRO A 6 -28.89 50.61 6.74
N THR A 7 -28.79 50.41 8.04
CA THR A 7 -28.81 51.50 9.03
C THR A 7 -27.50 51.49 9.81
N SER A 8 -26.72 52.53 9.54
CA SER A 8 -25.56 52.98 10.29
C SER A 8 -25.97 53.82 11.50
N SER A 9 -25.17 53.72 12.56
CA SER A 9 -24.70 54.82 13.44
C SER A 9 -24.58 54.28 14.87
N SER A 10 -23.56 54.54 15.68
CA SER A 10 -22.26 55.20 15.57
C SER A 10 -21.71 55.22 17.00
N ALA A 11 -20.39 55.39 17.13
CA ALA A 11 -19.64 55.77 18.34
C ALA A 11 -19.52 54.69 19.41
N GLY A 12 -18.32 54.29 19.83
CA GLY A 12 -16.98 54.77 19.52
C GLY A 12 -15.98 54.10 20.47
N GLU A 13 -14.72 54.03 20.03
CA GLU A 13 -13.46 54.04 20.81
C GLU A 13 -13.30 53.05 22.00
N GLN A 14 -12.15 52.47 22.33
CA GLN A 14 -10.77 52.46 21.89
C GLN A 14 -10.08 51.34 22.72
N SER A 15 -9.09 50.67 22.13
CA SER A 15 -7.81 50.27 22.76
C SER A 15 -7.70 49.22 23.88
N THR A 16 -6.79 48.26 23.59
CA THR A 16 -5.72 47.68 24.45
C THR A 16 -6.12 46.83 25.66
N SER A 17 -5.90 45.52 25.61
CA SER A 17 -4.66 44.78 25.92
C SER A 17 -4.62 44.24 27.37
N SER A 18 -4.73 42.92 27.47
CA SER A 18 -3.96 41.98 28.30
C SER A 18 -3.70 42.24 29.80
N ILE A 19 -3.59 41.10 30.52
CA ILE A 19 -3.08 40.88 31.90
C ILE A 19 -4.19 40.87 32.98
N SER A 20 -4.25 39.99 33.97
CA SER A 20 -3.75 38.63 34.22
C SER A 20 -4.31 38.19 35.58
N THR A 21 -4.45 36.87 35.77
CA THR A 21 -4.05 36.13 36.99
C THR A 21 -4.86 36.27 38.30
N GLN A 22 -5.02 35.09 38.95
CA GLN A 22 -5.22 34.84 40.39
C GLN A 22 -6.62 35.15 40.98
N ASP A 23 -7.20 34.40 41.91
CA ASP A 23 -6.76 33.33 42.82
C ASP A 23 -8.04 32.58 43.31
N GLN A 24 -8.05 31.24 43.42
CA GLN A 24 -7.81 30.46 44.66
C GLN A 24 -9.05 30.42 45.60
N GLU A 25 -9.84 29.34 45.66
CA GLU A 25 -9.69 28.07 46.43
C GLU A 25 -10.36 28.11 47.83
N LEU A 26 -10.75 26.91 48.29
CA LEU A 26 -11.20 26.47 49.62
C LEU A 26 -12.71 26.58 49.94
N ALA A 27 -13.37 25.62 50.60
CA ALA A 27 -13.09 24.23 50.97
C ALA A 27 -14.33 23.67 51.71
N ALA A 28 -14.46 22.33 51.72
CA ALA A 28 -15.13 21.49 52.74
C ALA A 28 -16.66 21.69 52.97
N GLY A 29 -17.51 20.69 53.14
CA GLY A 29 -17.39 19.26 53.41
C GLY A 29 -18.58 18.84 54.30
N ARG A 30 -19.24 17.70 54.04
CA ARG A 30 -19.99 16.93 55.07
C ARG A 30 -20.46 15.55 54.58
N ARG A 31 -20.02 14.52 55.32
CA ARG A 31 -20.68 13.21 55.56
C ARG A 31 -21.90 13.45 56.49
N GLN A 32 -22.86 12.56 56.79
CA GLN A 32 -23.14 11.12 56.65
C GLN A 32 -24.62 10.95 57.05
N ASP A 33 -25.29 9.84 56.71
CA ASP A 33 -26.00 8.96 57.68
C ASP A 33 -26.78 7.83 56.98
N SER A 34 -27.04 6.78 57.76
CA SER A 34 -27.24 5.37 57.42
C SER A 34 -28.54 4.82 58.04
N GLU A 35 -28.87 3.54 57.73
CA GLU A 35 -29.83 2.58 58.36
C GLU A 35 -31.13 2.26 57.57
N HIS A 36 -31.73 1.04 57.54
CA HIS A 36 -31.35 -0.38 57.74
C HIS A 36 -32.56 -1.30 57.35
N VAL A 37 -32.31 -2.41 56.61
CA VAL A 37 -32.88 -3.81 56.65
C VAL A 37 -34.38 -4.15 56.46
N THR A 38 -34.68 -5.14 55.56
CA THR A 38 -35.20 -6.51 55.87
C THR A 38 -35.29 -7.42 54.60
N THR A 39 -34.90 -8.70 54.79
CA THR A 39 -34.62 -9.80 53.84
C THR A 39 -35.83 -10.69 53.51
N VAL A 40 -35.93 -11.26 52.28
CA VAL A 40 -36.32 -12.68 51.96
C VAL A 40 -35.80 -13.07 50.55
N PRO A 41 -35.26 -14.29 50.30
CA PRO A 41 -34.65 -14.70 49.02
C PRO A 41 -35.55 -15.60 48.15
N GLY A 42 -35.36 -15.58 46.81
CA GLY A 42 -35.97 -16.59 45.94
C GLY A 42 -35.80 -16.40 44.42
N ILE A 43 -35.00 -17.30 43.83
CA ILE A 43 -35.17 -17.94 42.50
C ILE A 43 -34.93 -17.10 41.23
N ALA A 44 -33.86 -17.52 40.54
CA ALA A 44 -33.53 -17.38 39.12
C ALA A 44 -34.56 -16.75 38.15
N SER A 45 -34.11 -15.74 37.41
CA SER A 45 -34.40 -15.64 35.98
C SER A 45 -33.27 -14.93 35.25
N GLN A 46 -32.74 -15.64 34.24
CA GLN A 46 -31.83 -15.14 33.22
C GLN A 46 -32.48 -14.07 32.33
N ARG A 47 -31.59 -13.33 31.65
CA ARG A 47 -31.77 -12.47 30.46
C ARG A 47 -32.35 -11.09 30.72
N GLU A 48 -31.48 -10.09 30.64
CA GLU A 48 -31.36 -9.19 29.47
C GLU A 48 -30.28 -8.13 29.71
N GLY A 49 -29.61 -7.70 28.64
CA GLY A 49 -28.94 -6.40 28.61
C GLY A 49 -27.46 -6.37 29.01
N ALA A 50 -26.64 -7.22 28.41
CA ALA A 50 -25.23 -6.87 28.19
C ALA A 50 -24.99 -6.85 26.69
N GLU A 51 -25.47 -5.79 26.04
CA GLU A 51 -24.78 -5.28 24.86
C GLU A 51 -23.41 -4.84 25.37
N GLU A 52 -22.50 -5.82 25.41
CA GLU A 52 -21.10 -5.63 25.72
C GLU A 52 -20.63 -4.57 24.73
N THR A 53 -20.45 -3.36 25.23
CA THR A 53 -19.77 -2.28 24.53
C THR A 53 -18.38 -2.83 24.22
N ARG A 54 -18.25 -3.54 23.09
CA ARG A 54 -16.99 -4.12 22.64
C ARG A 54 -16.08 -2.94 22.45
N VAL A 55 -15.23 -2.72 23.45
CA VAL A 55 -14.23 -1.67 23.43
C VAL A 55 -13.46 -1.87 22.13
N LYS A 56 -13.52 -0.87 21.25
CA LYS A 56 -12.81 -0.92 19.97
C LYS A 56 -11.35 -1.23 20.30
N PRO A 57 -10.75 -2.27 19.71
CA PRO A 57 -9.38 -2.67 20.07
C PRO A 57 -8.43 -1.49 19.82
N THR A 58 -7.38 -1.39 20.61
CA THR A 58 -6.35 -0.38 20.36
C THR A 58 -5.56 -0.73 19.09
N ILE A 59 -4.86 0.25 18.51
CA ILE A 59 -4.07 0.05 17.28
C ILE A 59 -2.97 -0.99 17.54
N GLU A 60 -2.29 -0.90 18.69
CA GLU A 60 -1.23 -1.84 19.08
C GLU A 60 -1.78 -3.27 19.25
N GLU A 61 -2.89 -3.44 19.97
CA GLU A 61 -3.56 -4.75 20.09
C GLU A 61 -3.97 -5.31 18.72
N SER A 62 -4.36 -4.45 17.79
CA SER A 62 -4.77 -4.85 16.44
C SER A 62 -3.58 -5.29 15.59
N PHE A 63 -2.44 -4.60 15.68
CA PHE A 63 -1.19 -5.02 15.06
C PHE A 63 -0.71 -6.34 15.64
N ASP A 64 -0.68 -6.50 16.96
CA ASP A 64 -0.24 -7.71 17.63
C ASP A 64 -1.11 -8.91 17.27
N LYS A 65 -2.43 -8.71 17.23
CA LYS A 65 -3.38 -9.76 16.84
C LYS A 65 -3.19 -10.17 15.39
N VAL A 66 -3.08 -9.23 14.45
CA VAL A 66 -2.81 -9.54 13.04
C VAL A 66 -1.48 -10.25 12.89
N LEU A 67 -0.41 -9.74 13.50
CA LEU A 67 0.92 -10.35 13.40
C LEU A 67 0.94 -11.78 13.94
N LYS A 68 0.26 -12.03 15.07
CA LYS A 68 0.12 -13.37 15.63
C LYS A 68 -0.59 -14.34 14.68
N GLU A 69 -1.66 -13.88 14.02
CA GLU A 69 -2.37 -14.71 13.02
C GLU A 69 -1.54 -14.94 11.77
N VAL A 70 -0.76 -13.95 11.33
CA VAL A 70 0.20 -14.12 10.23
C VAL A 70 1.27 -15.15 10.59
N THR A 71 1.86 -15.08 11.78
CA THR A 71 2.84 -16.07 12.24
C THR A 71 2.24 -17.47 12.29
N ARG A 72 1.01 -17.62 12.82
CA ARG A 72 0.31 -18.90 12.84
C ARG A 72 0.09 -19.45 11.42
N TYR A 73 -0.36 -18.60 10.50
CA TYR A 73 -0.56 -18.97 9.11
C TYR A 73 0.75 -19.43 8.45
N ASP A 74 1.85 -18.71 8.69
CA ASP A 74 3.17 -19.07 8.16
C ASP A 74 3.68 -20.41 8.73
N GLU A 75 3.52 -20.64 10.04
CA GLU A 75 3.88 -21.90 10.68
C GLU A 75 3.09 -23.09 10.10
N ASP A 76 1.79 -22.92 9.89
CA ASP A 76 0.92 -23.93 9.29
C ASP A 76 1.31 -24.20 7.82
N LEU A 77 1.65 -23.16 7.06
CA LEU A 77 2.14 -23.27 5.69
C LEU A 77 3.48 -24.02 5.65
N VAL A 78 4.45 -23.62 6.47
CA VAL A 78 5.78 -24.25 6.57
C VAL A 78 5.65 -25.71 6.97
N LYS A 79 4.75 -26.03 7.89
CA LYS A 79 4.45 -27.42 8.27
C LYS A 79 3.89 -28.20 7.09
N GLY A 80 2.93 -27.64 6.34
CA GLY A 80 2.39 -28.25 5.12
C GLY A 80 3.48 -28.53 4.08
N TRP A 81 4.36 -27.56 3.80
CA TRP A 81 5.50 -27.76 2.89
C TRP A 81 6.48 -28.80 3.40
N ARG A 82 6.79 -28.81 4.70
CA ARG A 82 7.64 -29.83 5.32
C ARG A 82 7.06 -31.21 5.13
N ASP A 83 5.75 -31.39 5.32
CA ASP A 83 5.08 -32.68 5.15
C ASP A 83 5.10 -33.13 3.69
N VAL A 84 4.91 -32.21 2.73
CA VAL A 84 5.04 -32.49 1.29
C VAL A 84 6.49 -32.85 0.93
N ILE A 85 7.49 -32.10 1.41
CA ILE A 85 8.90 -32.37 1.15
C ILE A 85 9.32 -33.71 1.79
N ASN A 86 8.88 -33.99 3.02
CA ASN A 86 9.11 -35.26 3.68
C ASN A 86 8.47 -36.41 2.90
N THR A 87 7.25 -36.21 2.40
CA THR A 87 6.57 -37.19 1.55
C THR A 87 7.34 -37.43 0.25
N LEU A 88 7.76 -36.36 -0.45
CA LEU A 88 8.61 -36.45 -1.64
C LEU A 88 9.96 -37.11 -1.33
N LEU A 89 10.59 -36.80 -0.20
CA LEU A 89 11.84 -37.43 0.25
C LEU A 89 11.65 -38.90 0.58
N VAL A 90 10.50 -39.30 1.15
CA VAL A 90 10.14 -40.70 1.34
C VAL A 90 9.98 -41.39 -0.02
N PHE A 91 9.32 -40.77 -1.01
CA PHE A 91 9.23 -41.29 -2.38
C PHE A 91 10.60 -41.39 -3.07
N VAL A 92 11.45 -40.37 -2.95
CA VAL A 92 12.84 -40.40 -3.46
C VAL A 92 13.66 -41.45 -2.72
N ARG A 93 13.43 -41.68 -1.44
CA ARG A 93 14.10 -42.73 -0.64
C ARG A 93 13.53 -44.12 -0.88
N PHE A 94 12.30 -44.24 -1.39
CA PHE A 94 11.64 -45.49 -1.77
C PHE A 94 11.95 -45.89 -3.22
N ILE A 95 12.17 -44.92 -4.10
CA ILE A 95 12.70 -45.11 -5.46
C ILE A 95 14.24 -45.24 -5.44
N GLY A 96 14.89 -44.56 -4.50
CA GLY A 96 16.35 -44.48 -4.34
C GLY A 96 17.07 -45.65 -3.65
N PRO A 97 16.46 -46.73 -3.10
CA PRO A 97 17.22 -47.84 -2.58
C PRO A 97 17.40 -48.90 -3.66
N SER A 98 17.87 -48.51 -4.84
CA SER A 98 18.94 -49.30 -5.44
C SER A 98 20.24 -48.90 -4.72
N TRP A 99 20.37 -49.26 -3.44
CA TRP A 99 21.69 -49.38 -2.81
C TRP A 99 22.54 -50.42 -3.54
N HIS A 100 21.90 -51.28 -4.34
CA HIS A 100 22.53 -52.01 -5.42
C HIS A 100 23.23 -51.10 -6.44
N CYS A 101 22.77 -49.90 -6.81
CA CYS A 101 23.45 -49.05 -7.80
C CYS A 101 24.76 -48.43 -7.30
N ALA A 102 24.86 -48.00 -6.04
CA ALA A 102 26.13 -47.47 -5.50
C ALA A 102 27.15 -48.60 -5.24
N SER A 103 26.68 -49.76 -4.76
CA SER A 103 27.51 -50.97 -4.68
C SER A 103 27.89 -51.48 -6.07
N PHE A 104 26.99 -51.40 -7.05
CA PHE A 104 27.24 -51.80 -8.44
C PHE A 104 28.22 -50.84 -9.10
N PHE A 105 28.13 -49.53 -8.88
CA PHE A 105 29.13 -48.56 -9.36
C PHE A 105 30.51 -48.79 -8.70
N GLY A 106 30.56 -49.08 -7.40
CA GLY A 106 31.81 -49.44 -6.71
C GLY A 106 32.42 -50.76 -7.20
N THR A 107 31.59 -51.75 -7.55
CA THR A 107 32.02 -53.05 -8.10
C THR A 107 32.35 -52.97 -9.60
N VAL A 108 31.68 -52.12 -10.38
CA VAL A 108 31.93 -51.87 -11.81
C VAL A 108 33.18 -51.00 -12.02
N LEU A 109 33.48 -50.07 -11.12
CA LEU A 109 34.76 -49.35 -11.09
C LEU A 109 35.92 -50.23 -10.64
N ARG A 110 35.68 -51.23 -9.76
CA ARG A 110 36.70 -52.14 -9.23
C ARG A 110 36.99 -53.32 -10.15
N ASN A 111 35.97 -53.86 -10.81
CA ASN A 111 36.09 -54.94 -11.79
C ASN A 111 35.88 -54.36 -13.18
N GLY A 112 36.99 -53.94 -13.80
CA GLY A 112 36.99 -53.30 -15.12
C GLY A 112 36.21 -54.09 -16.17
N ILE A 113 35.00 -53.62 -16.48
CA ILE A 113 34.26 -54.06 -17.65
C ILE A 113 34.02 -52.82 -18.51
N TYR A 114 34.56 -52.91 -19.72
CA TYR A 114 34.48 -52.00 -20.84
C TYR A 114 33.03 -51.58 -21.18
N PHE A 115 32.44 -50.69 -20.38
CA PHE A 115 31.38 -49.80 -20.85
C PHE A 115 32.02 -48.43 -20.99
N GLY A 116 31.95 -47.88 -22.21
CA GLY A 116 32.69 -46.70 -22.67
C GLY A 116 32.92 -45.67 -21.56
N THR A 117 34.18 -45.56 -21.14
CA THR A 117 34.68 -44.66 -20.09
C THR A 117 34.22 -43.22 -20.28
N ASP A 118 34.00 -42.84 -21.54
CA ASP A 118 33.53 -41.53 -21.95
C ASP A 118 32.11 -41.26 -21.43
N ILE A 119 31.19 -42.23 -21.48
CA ILE A 119 29.79 -42.03 -21.09
C ILE A 119 29.70 -41.74 -19.59
N VAL A 120 30.41 -42.51 -18.76
CA VAL A 120 30.43 -42.30 -17.30
C VAL A 120 31.08 -40.97 -16.95
N PHE A 121 32.17 -40.61 -17.65
CA PHE A 121 32.82 -39.32 -17.49
C PHE A 121 31.89 -38.15 -17.85
N TYR A 122 31.19 -38.22 -18.99
CA TYR A 122 30.24 -37.19 -19.41
C TYR A 122 29.03 -37.08 -18.47
N VAL A 123 28.55 -38.19 -17.91
CA VAL A 123 27.46 -38.18 -16.90
C VAL A 123 27.92 -37.51 -15.60
N CYS A 124 29.12 -37.83 -15.11
CA CYS A 124 29.70 -37.16 -13.93
C CYS A 124 29.95 -35.67 -14.18
N LEU A 125 30.53 -35.31 -15.33
CA LEU A 125 30.77 -33.94 -15.73
C LEU A 125 29.46 -33.15 -15.82
N ALA A 126 28.41 -33.74 -16.42
CA ALA A 126 27.09 -33.12 -16.53
C ALA A 126 26.45 -32.90 -15.16
N THR A 127 26.57 -33.87 -14.25
CA THR A 127 26.03 -33.78 -12.89
C THR A 127 26.73 -32.70 -12.06
N VAL A 128 28.06 -32.64 -12.12
CA VAL A 128 28.85 -31.58 -11.45
C VAL A 128 28.56 -30.21 -12.07
N SER A 129 28.50 -30.12 -13.39
CA SER A 129 28.17 -28.87 -14.10
C SER A 129 26.76 -28.40 -13.80
N LEU A 130 25.79 -29.30 -13.66
CA LEU A 130 24.43 -28.98 -13.20
C LEU A 130 24.43 -28.49 -11.76
N SER A 131 25.19 -29.13 -10.86
CA SER A 131 25.28 -28.72 -9.45
C SER A 131 25.92 -27.33 -9.30
N VAL A 132 27.09 -27.12 -9.92
CA VAL A 132 27.80 -25.83 -9.91
C VAL A 132 27.01 -24.76 -10.67
N GLY A 133 26.41 -25.12 -11.81
CA GLY A 133 25.57 -24.24 -12.61
C GLY A 133 24.32 -23.80 -11.86
N LEU A 134 23.65 -24.71 -11.16
CA LEU A 134 22.48 -24.39 -10.32
C LEU A 134 22.89 -23.46 -9.17
N TYR A 135 24.02 -23.73 -8.52
CA TYR A 135 24.57 -22.87 -7.47
C TYR A 135 24.93 -21.46 -7.99
N PHE A 136 25.52 -21.38 -9.18
CA PHE A 136 25.82 -20.11 -9.84
C PHE A 136 24.53 -19.36 -10.19
N VAL A 137 23.52 -20.03 -10.74
CA VAL A 137 22.21 -19.44 -11.04
C VAL A 137 21.55 -18.93 -9.77
N THR A 138 21.54 -19.71 -8.69
CA THR A 138 20.94 -19.28 -7.41
C THR A 138 21.72 -18.17 -6.72
N THR A 139 23.01 -17.99 -7.03
CA THR A 139 23.83 -16.93 -6.41
C THR A 139 23.85 -15.64 -7.24
N VAL A 140 23.93 -15.75 -8.57
CA VAL A 140 24.11 -14.61 -9.48
C VAL A 140 22.78 -14.03 -9.93
N LEU A 141 21.77 -14.86 -10.18
CA LEU A 141 20.47 -14.38 -10.68
C LEU A 141 19.78 -13.44 -9.69
N PRO A 142 19.75 -13.72 -8.36
CA PRO A 142 19.22 -12.76 -7.39
C PRO A 142 20.04 -11.46 -7.33
N ALA A 143 21.36 -11.51 -7.50
CA ALA A 143 22.22 -10.33 -7.51
C ALA A 143 22.05 -9.44 -8.76
N LEU A 144 21.69 -10.01 -9.92
CA LEU A 144 21.41 -9.25 -11.15
C LEU A 144 20.00 -8.67 -11.21
N THR A 145 19.08 -9.28 -10.46
CA THR A 145 17.67 -8.87 -10.41
C THR A 145 17.37 -7.93 -9.26
N VAL A 146 18.42 -7.34 -8.68
CA VAL A 146 18.31 -6.35 -7.61
C VAL A 146 17.39 -5.22 -8.06
N PRO A 147 16.42 -4.86 -7.22
CA PRO A 147 15.51 -3.76 -7.50
C PRO A 147 16.26 -2.46 -7.84
N GLY A 148 15.64 -1.54 -8.57
CA GLY A 148 16.27 -0.25 -8.91
C GLY A 148 15.79 0.86 -7.98
N ASP A 149 16.63 1.86 -7.68
CA ASP A 149 16.21 3.02 -6.89
C ASP A 149 15.13 3.83 -7.63
N GLN A 150 13.92 3.89 -7.07
CA GLN A 150 12.80 4.63 -7.63
C GLN A 150 12.62 6.02 -7.00
N GLN A 151 13.44 6.37 -6.01
CA GLN A 151 13.27 7.59 -5.22
C GLN A 151 13.27 8.85 -6.09
N LYS A 152 14.24 8.99 -7.01
CA LYS A 152 14.28 10.14 -7.92
C LYS A 152 13.06 10.23 -8.83
N LYS A 153 12.51 9.08 -9.25
CA LYS A 153 11.31 9.08 -10.10
C LYS A 153 10.11 9.64 -9.33
N ILE A 154 10.00 9.32 -8.04
CA ILE A 154 8.97 9.89 -7.15
C ILE A 154 9.21 11.39 -6.96
N GLU A 155 10.44 11.80 -6.61
CA GLU A 155 10.80 13.21 -6.41
C GLU A 155 10.52 14.08 -7.64
N TYR A 156 10.82 13.58 -8.85
CA TYR A 156 10.60 14.27 -10.12
C TYR A 156 9.22 14.01 -10.75
N ARG A 157 8.28 13.36 -10.03
CA ARG A 157 6.90 13.10 -10.49
C ARG A 157 6.79 12.24 -11.77
N VAL A 158 7.75 11.36 -11.99
CA VAL A 158 7.79 10.40 -13.11
C VAL A 158 7.14 9.08 -12.69
N PHE A 159 5.85 9.16 -12.34
CA PHE A 159 5.12 8.05 -11.71
C PHE A 159 4.86 6.87 -12.68
N ASN A 160 4.77 7.14 -13.99
CA ASN A 160 4.60 6.11 -15.03
C ASN A 160 5.77 5.12 -15.16
N LYS A 161 6.90 5.36 -14.48
CA LYS A 161 8.07 4.47 -14.44
C LYS A 161 8.27 3.78 -13.09
N LEU A 162 7.30 3.93 -12.19
CA LEU A 162 7.26 3.20 -10.92
C LEU A 162 6.80 1.77 -11.18
N SER A 163 7.24 0.87 -10.33
CA SER A 163 6.87 -0.54 -10.42
C SER A 163 7.03 -1.18 -9.06
N TYR A 164 6.14 -2.10 -8.70
CA TYR A 164 6.31 -2.91 -7.51
C TYR A 164 7.63 -3.71 -7.60
N GLN A 165 8.33 -3.86 -6.48
CA GLN A 165 9.58 -4.61 -6.43
C GLN A 165 9.46 -5.70 -5.38
N LEU A 166 9.44 -6.95 -5.84
CA LEU A 166 9.41 -8.10 -4.96
C LEU A 166 10.70 -8.16 -4.13
N ILE A 167 10.55 -8.05 -2.81
CA ILE A 167 11.63 -8.27 -1.84
C ILE A 167 11.82 -9.78 -1.75
N ARG A 168 12.84 -10.31 -2.42
CA ARG A 168 13.04 -11.76 -2.49
C ARG A 168 13.41 -12.35 -1.12
N PRO A 169 12.95 -13.58 -0.81
CA PRO A 169 13.29 -14.26 0.45
C PRO A 169 14.69 -14.92 0.43
N TYR A 170 15.23 -15.27 -0.75
CA TYR A 170 16.53 -15.94 -0.84
C TYR A 170 17.70 -14.95 -0.77
N LYS A 171 18.17 -14.70 0.45
CA LYS A 171 19.26 -13.77 0.74
C LYS A 171 20.40 -14.48 1.50
N SER A 172 21.20 -15.24 0.76
CA SER A 172 22.44 -15.82 1.31
C SER A 172 23.54 -14.75 1.38
N SER A 173 24.46 -14.91 2.33
CA SER A 173 25.70 -14.11 2.42
C SER A 173 26.55 -14.24 1.16
N GLN A 174 26.47 -15.37 0.45
CA GLN A 174 27.17 -15.61 -0.81
C GLN A 174 26.61 -14.74 -1.95
N VAL A 175 25.29 -14.58 -2.01
CA VAL A 175 24.62 -13.67 -2.97
C VAL A 175 25.05 -12.23 -2.71
N TRP A 176 25.19 -11.84 -1.43
CA TRP A 176 25.67 -10.51 -1.05
C TRP A 176 27.11 -10.27 -1.53
N GLY A 177 27.98 -11.25 -1.34
CA GLY A 177 29.36 -11.21 -1.83
C GLY A 177 29.42 -11.01 -3.35
N VAL A 178 28.59 -11.74 -4.10
CA VAL A 178 28.48 -11.60 -5.55
C VAL A 178 27.96 -10.21 -5.95
N TYR A 179 26.90 -9.72 -5.29
CA TYR A 179 26.38 -8.37 -5.52
C TYR A 179 27.45 -7.29 -5.26
N TYR A 180 28.21 -7.42 -4.17
CA TYR A 180 29.29 -6.51 -3.83
C TYR A 180 30.40 -6.53 -4.90
N LEU A 181 30.79 -7.72 -5.37
CA LEU A 181 31.78 -7.88 -6.45
C LEU A 181 31.30 -7.31 -7.79
N PHE A 182 30.00 -7.37 -8.11
CA PHE A 182 29.47 -6.70 -9.30
C PHE A 182 29.36 -5.17 -9.15
N THR A 183 29.31 -4.68 -7.91
CA THR A 183 29.16 -3.24 -7.64
C THR A 183 30.46 -2.49 -7.42
N ILE A 184 31.57 -3.14 -7.04
CA ILE A 184 32.90 -2.50 -6.91
C ILE A 184 33.49 -2.02 -8.25
N PRO A 185 33.48 -2.81 -9.36
CA PRO A 185 34.07 -2.41 -10.65
C PRO A 185 33.37 -1.19 -11.29
N ARG A 186 32.21 -0.77 -10.76
CA ARG A 186 31.41 0.38 -11.20
C ARG A 186 32.17 1.70 -11.27
N ARG A 187 33.25 1.85 -10.50
CA ARG A 187 34.02 3.11 -10.44
C ARG A 187 35.02 3.25 -11.59
N TRP A 188 35.36 2.16 -12.28
CA TRP A 188 36.43 2.13 -13.29
C TRP A 188 35.94 1.90 -14.72
N PHE A 189 34.87 1.13 -14.95
CA PHE A 189 34.36 0.85 -16.30
C PHE A 189 33.11 1.67 -16.64
N THR A 190 33.32 2.84 -17.24
CA THR A 190 32.26 3.67 -17.84
C THR A 190 32.28 3.53 -19.36
N SER A 191 31.28 2.84 -19.94
CA SER A 191 30.84 3.09 -21.33
C SER A 191 29.49 2.48 -21.71
N ARG A 192 29.06 1.35 -21.13
CA ARG A 192 27.73 0.77 -21.45
C ARG A 192 27.09 0.18 -20.19
N LYS A 193 26.19 0.94 -19.58
CA LYS A 193 25.58 0.61 -18.29
C LYS A 193 24.19 -0.01 -18.46
N PRO A 194 23.88 -1.15 -17.83
CA PRO A 194 22.49 -1.51 -17.54
C PRO A 194 21.94 -0.54 -16.48
N ARG A 195 20.94 0.27 -16.84
CA ARG A 195 20.40 1.38 -16.04
C ARG A 195 20.01 1.01 -14.60
N ARG A 196 19.48 -0.21 -14.36
CA ARG A 196 18.93 -0.61 -13.05
C ARG A 196 19.94 -0.64 -11.91
N LEU A 197 21.17 -1.05 -12.18
CA LEU A 197 22.17 -1.14 -11.12
C LEU A 197 22.64 0.27 -10.74
N SER A 198 22.69 1.25 -11.66
CA SER A 198 23.38 2.54 -11.48
C SER A 198 22.71 3.54 -10.55
N ASP A 199 21.49 3.25 -10.13
CA ASP A 199 20.64 4.25 -9.49
C ASP A 199 20.98 4.44 -7.99
N TYR A 200 21.70 3.49 -7.38
CA TYR A 200 22.10 3.58 -5.98
C TYR A 200 23.29 4.51 -5.73
N ARG A 201 23.03 5.68 -5.13
CA ARG A 201 24.06 6.66 -4.71
C ARG A 201 24.93 6.18 -3.55
N LYS A 202 24.40 5.33 -2.67
CA LYS A 202 25.11 4.71 -1.54
C LYS A 202 24.83 3.20 -1.53
N ILE A 203 25.89 2.39 -1.58
CA ILE A 203 25.76 0.94 -1.46
C ILE A 203 25.30 0.62 -0.02
N PRO A 204 24.24 -0.19 0.18
CA PRO A 204 23.83 -0.63 1.51
C PRO A 204 24.90 -1.53 2.15
N VAL A 205 24.90 -1.63 3.47
CA VAL A 205 25.88 -2.44 4.23
C VAL A 205 25.50 -3.92 4.23
N ASP A 206 24.21 -4.20 4.33
CA ASP A 206 23.63 -5.54 4.46
C ASP A 206 22.24 -5.63 3.80
N TRP A 207 21.74 -6.86 3.68
CA TRP A 207 20.44 -7.18 3.12
C TRP A 207 19.26 -6.49 3.84
N PRO A 208 19.14 -6.55 5.19
CA PRO A 208 18.08 -5.84 5.91
C PRO A 208 18.05 -4.34 5.63
N SER A 209 19.21 -3.66 5.61
CA SER A 209 19.24 -2.22 5.28
C SER A 209 18.86 -1.95 3.83
N PHE A 210 19.19 -2.86 2.90
CA PHE A 210 18.74 -2.76 1.52
C PHE A 210 17.22 -2.91 1.43
N ASP A 211 16.66 -3.93 2.07
CA ASP A 211 15.22 -4.21 2.07
C ASP A 211 14.43 -3.06 2.68
N LEU A 212 14.85 -2.56 3.85
CA LEU A 212 14.23 -1.40 4.49
C LEU A 212 14.27 -0.18 3.58
N ARG A 213 15.34 0.00 2.81
CA ARG A 213 15.39 1.08 1.82
C ARG A 213 14.40 0.85 0.68
N VAL A 214 14.26 -0.38 0.19
CA VAL A 214 13.27 -0.72 -0.85
C VAL A 214 11.85 -0.48 -0.34
N VAL A 215 11.54 -0.90 0.89
CA VAL A 215 10.25 -0.67 1.54
C VAL A 215 9.97 0.84 1.64
N ARG A 216 10.92 1.60 2.18
CA ARG A 216 10.76 3.03 2.46
C ARG A 216 10.93 3.96 1.25
N GLN A 217 11.21 3.42 0.05
CA GLN A 217 11.33 4.25 -1.15
C GLN A 217 10.02 4.97 -1.47
N PHE A 218 8.88 4.32 -1.23
CA PHE A 218 7.55 4.88 -1.45
C PHE A 218 7.03 5.75 -0.31
N ASP A 219 7.81 5.91 0.76
CA ASP A 219 7.43 6.74 1.90
C ASP A 219 7.73 8.23 1.65
N LYS A 220 8.54 8.53 0.61
CA LYS A 220 9.00 9.88 0.31
C LYS A 220 7.94 10.74 -0.39
N CYS A 221 7.90 12.00 0.01
CA CYS A 221 7.02 13.00 -0.60
C CYS A 221 7.62 13.53 -1.93
N PRO A 222 6.82 13.66 -3.00
CA PRO A 222 7.24 14.32 -4.23
C PRO A 222 7.28 15.85 -4.04
N LEU A 223 8.23 16.53 -4.68
CA LEU A 223 8.28 18.00 -4.68
C LEU A 223 7.07 18.58 -5.46
N PRO A 224 6.44 19.69 -5.00
CA PRO A 224 6.81 20.60 -3.93
C PRO A 224 6.03 20.36 -2.61
N LEU A 225 5.53 19.14 -2.37
CA LEU A 225 4.88 18.81 -1.10
C LEU A 225 5.99 18.77 -0.03
N ASN A 226 6.05 19.83 0.78
CA ASN A 226 7.04 19.98 1.86
C ASN A 226 6.69 19.04 3.04
N ASP A 227 7.63 18.85 3.97
CA ASP A 227 7.49 18.00 5.16
C ASP A 227 6.23 18.30 6.02
N SER A 228 5.61 19.47 5.84
CA SER A 228 4.41 19.93 6.55
C SER A 228 3.11 19.23 6.14
N ASN A 229 3.04 18.60 4.95
CA ASN A 229 1.88 17.82 4.52
C ASN A 229 2.36 16.55 3.79
N PRO A 230 2.84 15.55 4.55
CA PRO A 230 3.58 14.44 3.98
C PRO A 230 2.68 13.53 3.16
N PHE A 231 2.85 13.60 1.84
CA PHE A 231 2.34 12.60 0.91
C PHE A 231 3.16 11.32 1.07
N SER A 232 2.56 10.26 1.59
CA SER A 232 3.22 8.97 1.74
C SER A 232 2.24 7.88 1.36
N LEU A 233 2.48 7.21 0.23
CA LEU A 233 1.61 6.12 -0.24
C LEU A 233 1.88 4.83 0.52
N LYS A 234 3.10 4.67 1.04
CA LYS A 234 3.56 3.48 1.78
C LYS A 234 3.14 2.16 1.12
N VAL A 235 3.45 2.02 -0.17
CA VAL A 235 2.97 0.93 -1.03
C VAL A 235 3.11 -0.45 -0.39
N TYR A 236 4.22 -0.74 0.30
CA TYR A 236 4.44 -2.03 0.93
C TYR A 236 3.58 -2.27 2.18
N GLU A 237 3.30 -1.24 2.98
CA GLU A 237 2.34 -1.34 4.09
C GLU A 237 0.94 -1.62 3.53
N LEU A 238 0.56 -0.93 2.45
CA LEU A 238 -0.72 -1.12 1.78
C LEU A 238 -0.84 -2.50 1.12
N CYS A 239 0.24 -3.04 0.52
CA CYS A 239 0.29 -4.41 0.02
C CYS A 239 0.13 -5.44 1.16
N ALA A 240 0.85 -5.23 2.27
CA ALA A 240 0.75 -6.12 3.42
C ALA A 240 -0.66 -6.11 4.00
N PHE A 241 -1.31 -4.93 4.04
CA PHE A 241 -2.68 -4.79 4.49
C PHE A 241 -3.69 -5.40 3.50
N GLN A 242 -3.50 -5.21 2.19
CA GLN A 242 -4.31 -5.89 1.16
C GLN A 242 -4.25 -7.40 1.34
N TRP A 243 -3.05 -7.96 1.48
CA TRP A 243 -2.87 -9.37 1.75
C TRP A 243 -3.57 -9.79 3.06
N ALA A 244 -3.37 -9.07 4.16
CA ALA A 244 -4.01 -9.39 5.44
C ALA A 244 -5.55 -9.39 5.35
N VAL A 245 -6.15 -8.42 4.64
CA VAL A 245 -7.59 -8.40 4.41
C VAL A 245 -8.03 -9.60 3.58
N THR A 246 -7.36 -9.89 2.46
CA THR A 246 -7.72 -11.04 1.61
C THR A 246 -7.65 -12.38 2.36
N MET A 247 -6.72 -12.52 3.31
CA MET A 247 -6.53 -13.77 4.05
C MET A 247 -7.46 -13.90 5.27
N PHE A 248 -7.83 -12.78 5.90
CA PHE A 248 -8.50 -12.80 7.20
C PHE A 248 -9.90 -12.17 7.23
N GLN A 249 -10.38 -11.61 6.11
CA GLN A 249 -11.73 -11.01 6.03
C GLN A 249 -12.86 -11.99 6.40
N ASP A 250 -12.67 -13.29 6.12
CA ASP A 250 -13.67 -14.33 6.40
C ASP A 250 -13.75 -14.69 7.90
N SER A 251 -12.81 -14.19 8.72
CA SER A 251 -12.79 -14.41 10.16
C SER A 251 -13.45 -13.25 10.90
N PRO A 252 -14.64 -13.43 11.50
CA PRO A 252 -15.34 -12.34 12.20
C PRO A 252 -14.55 -11.75 13.36
N SER A 253 -13.64 -12.53 13.97
CA SER A 253 -12.75 -12.04 15.03
C SER A 253 -11.66 -11.11 14.52
N MET A 254 -11.32 -11.14 13.23
CA MET A 254 -10.28 -10.31 12.63
C MET A 254 -10.79 -8.99 12.08
N ILE A 255 -12.06 -8.93 11.67
CA ILE A 255 -12.72 -7.73 11.15
C ILE A 255 -12.48 -6.47 12.02
N PRO A 256 -12.72 -6.47 13.35
CA PRO A 256 -12.52 -5.25 14.15
C PRO A 256 -11.06 -4.77 14.18
N HIS A 257 -10.09 -5.70 14.09
CA HIS A 257 -8.68 -5.35 14.02
C HIS A 257 -8.29 -4.79 12.64
N LEU A 258 -8.80 -5.38 11.56
CA LEU A 258 -8.58 -4.89 10.20
C LEU A 258 -9.19 -3.49 10.01
N GLN A 259 -10.40 -3.26 10.53
CA GLN A 259 -11.05 -1.95 10.54
C GLN A 259 -10.21 -0.91 11.29
N ASN A 260 -9.66 -1.26 12.46
CA ASN A 260 -8.83 -0.35 13.22
C ASN A 260 -7.51 -0.01 12.52
N LEU A 261 -6.87 -1.00 11.89
CA LEU A 261 -5.66 -0.79 11.08
C LEU A 261 -5.93 0.06 9.84
N SER A 262 -7.11 -0.07 9.22
CA SER A 262 -7.50 0.75 8.07
C SER A 262 -7.50 2.25 8.39
N GLY A 263 -7.78 2.63 9.64
CA GLY A 263 -7.77 4.01 10.11
C GLY A 263 -6.37 4.64 10.18
N THR A 264 -5.30 3.84 10.09
CA THR A 264 -3.92 4.34 10.04
C THR A 264 -3.52 4.85 8.65
N MET A 265 -4.30 4.51 7.61
CA MET A 265 -4.04 4.83 6.22
C MET A 265 -5.10 5.80 5.67
N PRO A 266 -4.77 6.60 4.64
CA PRO A 266 -5.77 7.41 3.96
C PRO A 266 -6.92 6.55 3.41
N THR A 267 -8.16 7.00 3.62
CA THR A 267 -9.39 6.23 3.32
C THR A 267 -9.54 5.95 1.83
N SER A 268 -9.26 6.94 0.98
CA SER A 268 -9.31 6.78 -0.49
C SER A 268 -8.27 5.80 -1.01
N LEU A 269 -7.09 5.73 -0.38
CA LEU A 269 -6.07 4.72 -0.70
C LEU A 269 -6.52 3.33 -0.33
N THR A 270 -6.98 3.19 0.90
CA THR A 270 -7.42 1.90 1.43
C THR A 270 -8.56 1.36 0.58
N MET A 271 -9.56 2.19 0.25
CA MET A 271 -10.70 1.80 -0.58
C MET A 271 -10.31 1.43 -2.01
N SER A 272 -9.38 2.16 -2.63
CA SER A 272 -8.95 1.86 -4.01
C SER A 272 -8.06 0.62 -4.09
N ALA A 273 -7.15 0.45 -3.13
CA ALA A 273 -6.07 -0.53 -3.22
C ALA A 273 -6.37 -1.86 -2.54
N VAL A 274 -7.22 -1.89 -1.51
CA VAL A 274 -7.51 -3.10 -0.74
C VAL A 274 -8.69 -3.86 -1.35
N PRO A 275 -9.93 -3.32 -1.36
CA PRO A 275 -11.06 -3.98 -2.01
C PRO A 275 -11.17 -3.69 -3.52
N GLY A 276 -10.33 -2.80 -4.09
CA GLY A 276 -10.36 -2.50 -5.53
C GLY A 276 -11.48 -1.55 -5.96
N GLU A 277 -12.03 -0.76 -5.03
CA GLU A 277 -13.26 0.02 -5.23
C GLU A 277 -13.01 1.38 -5.88
N TRP A 278 -12.30 1.36 -7.03
CA TRP A 278 -11.89 2.54 -7.78
C TRP A 278 -13.05 3.41 -8.26
N LYS A 279 -14.20 2.80 -8.58
CA LYS A 279 -15.41 3.52 -9.01
C LYS A 279 -15.80 4.55 -7.96
N TYR A 280 -15.91 4.15 -6.70
CA TYR A 280 -16.34 5.07 -5.65
C TYR A 280 -15.31 6.15 -5.34
N THR A 281 -14.01 5.84 -5.43
CA THR A 281 -12.94 6.81 -5.13
C THR A 281 -12.71 7.84 -6.23
N ILE A 282 -13.09 7.53 -7.47
CA ILE A 282 -13.09 8.48 -8.58
C ILE A 282 -14.29 9.41 -8.49
N TRP A 283 -15.48 8.88 -8.18
CA TRP A 283 -16.72 9.63 -8.27
C TRP A 283 -17.11 10.39 -6.99
N GLY A 284 -16.57 10.01 -5.83
CA GLY A 284 -16.90 10.65 -4.57
C GLY A 284 -15.85 10.51 -3.48
N ASP A 285 -16.05 11.27 -2.42
CA ASP A 285 -15.19 11.21 -1.24
C ASP A 285 -15.51 9.96 -0.40
N ILE A 286 -14.45 9.38 0.15
CA ILE A 286 -14.53 8.17 0.97
C ILE A 286 -14.24 8.54 2.43
N LEU A 287 -15.21 8.29 3.29
CA LEU A 287 -15.11 8.49 4.73
C LEU A 287 -14.56 7.23 5.41
N SER A 288 -14.04 7.38 6.63
CA SER A 288 -13.52 6.23 7.38
C SER A 288 -14.60 5.16 7.64
N LYS A 289 -15.83 5.59 7.94
CA LYS A 289 -16.99 4.69 8.09
C LYS A 289 -17.28 3.84 6.85
N ASP A 290 -16.95 4.36 5.66
CA ASP A 290 -17.21 3.66 4.40
C ASP A 290 -16.25 2.48 4.22
N VAL A 291 -14.97 2.68 4.58
CA VAL A 291 -13.96 1.61 4.60
C VAL A 291 -14.34 0.56 5.64
N GLU A 292 -14.75 0.98 6.84
CA GLU A 292 -15.18 0.05 7.88
C GLU A 292 -16.40 -0.77 7.44
N LEU A 293 -17.39 -0.12 6.83
CA LEU A 293 -18.58 -0.80 6.30
C LEU A 293 -18.20 -1.78 5.19
N ARG A 294 -17.37 -1.38 4.24
CA ARG A 294 -16.94 -2.24 3.12
C ARG A 294 -16.17 -3.48 3.57
N LEU A 295 -15.40 -3.40 4.66
CA LEU A 295 -14.68 -4.54 5.26
C LEU A 295 -15.62 -5.48 6.02
N LYS A 296 -16.74 -4.98 6.53
CA LYS A 296 -17.72 -5.78 7.28
C LYS A 296 -18.75 -6.42 6.36
N ASP A 297 -19.31 -5.64 5.45
CA ASP A 297 -20.36 -6.04 4.53
C ASP A 297 -20.25 -5.23 3.22
N SER A 298 -19.83 -5.91 2.16
CA SER A 298 -19.69 -5.31 0.84
C SER A 298 -21.02 -4.84 0.28
N ARG A 299 -22.12 -5.56 0.52
CA ARG A 299 -23.42 -5.25 -0.09
C ARG A 299 -24.05 -4.05 0.58
N ALA A 300 -24.01 -4.00 1.91
CA ALA A 300 -24.49 -2.85 2.67
C ALA A 300 -23.74 -1.57 2.31
N PHE A 301 -22.43 -1.67 2.01
CA PHE A 301 -21.65 -0.54 1.50
C PHE A 301 -22.14 -0.07 0.11
N GLU A 302 -22.34 -0.98 -0.84
CA GLU A 302 -22.82 -0.60 -2.18
C GLU A 302 -24.19 0.06 -2.12
N GLU A 303 -25.12 -0.49 -1.34
CA GLU A 303 -26.46 0.08 -1.11
C GLU A 303 -26.37 1.48 -0.49
N SER A 304 -25.55 1.66 0.56
CA SER A 304 -25.34 2.97 1.19
C SER A 304 -24.76 4.01 0.23
N LYS A 305 -23.88 3.61 -0.70
CA LYS A 305 -23.30 4.53 -1.69
C LYS A 305 -24.24 4.81 -2.85
N GLU A 306 -25.11 3.87 -3.21
CA GLU A 306 -26.19 4.12 -4.18
C GLU A 306 -27.19 5.18 -3.64
N ASP A 307 -27.51 5.14 -2.35
CA ASP A 307 -28.37 6.14 -1.71
C ASP A 307 -27.73 7.54 -1.67
N GLU A 308 -26.43 7.62 -1.37
CA GLU A 308 -25.70 8.89 -1.25
C GLU A 308 -25.37 9.52 -2.61
N MET A 309 -24.84 8.72 -3.53
CA MET A 309 -24.23 9.19 -4.77
C MET A 309 -25.08 8.88 -6.00
N GLY A 310 -26.22 8.21 -5.83
CA GLY A 310 -27.18 7.90 -6.87
C GLY A 310 -26.86 6.63 -7.66
N SER A 311 -27.91 6.06 -8.26
CA SER A 311 -27.86 4.80 -9.01
C SER A 311 -26.89 4.83 -10.22
N TYR A 312 -26.55 6.01 -10.74
CA TYR A 312 -25.65 6.13 -11.89
C TYR A 312 -24.23 5.60 -11.59
N VAL A 313 -23.78 5.66 -10.33
CA VAL A 313 -22.44 5.19 -9.93
C VAL A 313 -22.25 3.71 -10.23
N ARG A 314 -23.31 2.90 -10.09
CA ARG A 314 -23.29 1.48 -10.45
C ARG A 314 -22.98 1.24 -11.92
N CYS A 315 -23.42 2.16 -12.78
CA CYS A 315 -23.22 2.12 -14.22
C CYS A 315 -21.92 2.80 -14.66
N THR A 316 -21.14 3.35 -13.73
CA THR A 316 -19.87 3.99 -14.10
C THR A 316 -18.82 2.92 -14.39
N PRO A 317 -18.01 3.12 -15.45
CA PRO A 317 -16.94 2.19 -15.76
C PRO A 317 -15.86 2.25 -14.69
N SER A 318 -15.43 1.09 -14.20
CA SER A 318 -14.23 0.95 -13.38
C SER A 318 -12.98 0.91 -14.27
N PRO A 319 -11.82 1.38 -13.79
CA PRO A 319 -10.58 1.27 -14.54
C PRO A 319 -10.21 -0.21 -14.76
N SER A 320 -9.82 -0.55 -15.99
CA SER A 320 -9.40 -1.91 -16.39
C SER A 320 -7.97 -2.24 -15.91
N ILE A 321 -7.73 -2.08 -14.62
CA ILE A 321 -6.44 -2.37 -13.99
C ILE A 321 -6.43 -3.82 -13.52
N SER A 322 -5.28 -4.49 -13.72
CA SER A 322 -5.05 -5.84 -13.21
C SER A 322 -5.18 -5.90 -11.69
N ASP A 323 -5.89 -6.90 -11.19
CA ASP A 323 -6.00 -7.20 -9.76
C ASP A 323 -4.99 -8.29 -9.36
N PRO A 324 -4.18 -8.12 -8.28
CA PRO A 324 -4.12 -7.00 -7.34
C PRO A 324 -3.44 -5.74 -7.91
N SER A 325 -4.10 -4.59 -7.83
CA SER A 325 -3.63 -3.34 -8.46
C SER A 325 -2.24 -2.88 -7.99
N LEU A 326 -1.86 -3.21 -6.76
CA LEU A 326 -0.57 -2.81 -6.18
C LEU A 326 0.64 -3.58 -6.72
N HIS A 327 0.44 -4.72 -7.37
CA HIS A 327 1.54 -5.51 -7.95
C HIS A 327 1.93 -5.02 -9.35
N TYR A 328 1.08 -4.20 -9.97
CA TYR A 328 1.22 -3.71 -11.32
C TYR A 328 1.62 -2.23 -11.33
N ALA A 329 2.38 -1.81 -12.33
CA ALA A 329 2.87 -0.44 -12.43
C ALA A 329 1.71 0.56 -12.62
N GLU A 330 0.66 0.11 -13.29
CA GLU A 330 -0.57 0.81 -13.63
C GLU A 330 -1.32 1.25 -12.37
N GLY A 331 -1.56 0.31 -11.44
CA GLY A 331 -2.26 0.63 -10.19
C GLY A 331 -1.44 1.51 -9.27
N ILE A 332 -0.14 1.24 -9.11
CA ILE A 332 0.77 2.11 -8.34
C ILE A 332 0.77 3.53 -8.92
N TRP A 333 0.91 3.64 -10.24
CA TRP A 333 0.91 4.93 -10.91
C TRP A 333 -0.40 5.69 -10.68
N LEU A 334 -1.55 5.03 -10.82
CA LEU A 334 -2.85 5.64 -10.62
C LEU A 334 -3.03 6.14 -9.18
N LEU A 335 -2.67 5.33 -8.18
CA LEU A 335 -2.71 5.73 -6.76
C LEU A 335 -1.84 6.97 -6.50
N PHE A 336 -0.60 6.96 -7.00
CA PHE A 336 0.31 8.10 -6.84
C PHE A 336 -0.29 9.38 -7.44
N ARG A 337 -0.96 9.28 -8.60
CA ARG A 337 -1.59 10.43 -9.27
C ARG A 337 -2.79 10.96 -8.51
N HIS A 338 -3.73 10.09 -8.14
CA HIS A 338 -4.93 10.47 -7.39
C HIS A 338 -4.58 11.19 -6.10
N GLN A 339 -3.66 10.61 -5.32
CA GLN A 339 -3.22 11.23 -4.09
C GLN A 339 -2.42 12.52 -4.33
N HIS A 340 -1.63 12.60 -5.41
CA HIS A 340 -0.83 13.79 -5.68
C HIS A 340 -1.73 14.96 -6.03
N TRP A 341 -2.73 14.74 -6.88
CA TRP A 341 -3.75 15.74 -7.21
C TRP A 341 -4.55 16.17 -6.00
N MET A 342 -4.99 15.21 -5.17
CA MET A 342 -5.70 15.50 -3.93
C MET A 342 -4.86 16.32 -2.95
N ALA A 343 -3.59 15.95 -2.75
CA ALA A 343 -2.69 16.68 -1.87
C ALA A 343 -2.40 18.09 -2.38
N MET A 344 -2.24 18.26 -3.70
CA MET A 344 -2.06 19.57 -4.32
C MET A 344 -3.31 20.44 -4.19
N ALA A 345 -4.51 19.87 -4.41
CA ALA A 345 -5.79 20.57 -4.22
C ALA A 345 -5.95 21.08 -2.79
N LYS A 346 -5.63 20.24 -1.79
CA LYS A 346 -5.67 20.64 -0.36
C LYS A 346 -4.57 21.64 0.03
N LYS A 347 -3.40 21.58 -0.60
CA LYS A 347 -2.29 22.51 -0.30
C LYS A 347 -2.59 23.94 -0.76
N LEU A 348 -3.41 24.12 -1.81
CA LEU A 348 -3.78 25.44 -2.33
C LEU A 348 -4.51 26.32 -1.29
N ASP A 349 -5.05 25.71 -0.25
CA ASP A 349 -5.64 26.37 0.93
C ASP A 349 -4.57 27.12 1.76
N LEU A 350 -3.31 26.68 1.72
CA LEU A 350 -2.19 27.19 2.51
C LEU A 350 -1.26 28.09 1.67
N ARG A 351 -1.77 29.26 1.27
CA ARG A 351 -0.98 30.47 0.91
C ARG A 351 0.11 30.32 -0.18
N SER A 352 0.12 29.25 -0.98
CA SER A 352 1.13 29.01 -2.01
C SER A 352 0.71 29.57 -3.38
N LEU A 353 1.60 30.37 -3.95
CA LEU A 353 1.50 31.15 -5.19
C LEU A 353 1.09 30.31 -6.42
N TRP A 354 0.44 30.99 -7.38
CA TRP A 354 0.11 30.63 -8.77
C TRP A 354 0.92 29.49 -9.44
N TYR A 355 2.21 29.38 -9.14
CA TYR A 355 3.10 28.32 -9.61
C TYR A 355 2.63 26.90 -9.24
N ASP A 356 2.07 26.70 -8.04
CA ASP A 356 1.60 25.38 -7.60
C ASP A 356 0.31 24.97 -8.33
N PHE A 357 -0.59 25.93 -8.63
CA PHE A 357 -1.79 25.70 -9.41
C PHE A 357 -1.49 25.39 -10.87
N ASP A 358 -0.61 26.16 -11.51
CA ASP A 358 -0.14 25.90 -12.88
C ASP A 358 0.51 24.52 -12.99
N ASN A 359 1.25 24.08 -11.97
CA ASN A 359 1.82 22.74 -11.93
C ASN A 359 0.74 21.67 -11.81
N LEU A 360 -0.33 21.89 -11.03
CA LEU A 360 -1.46 20.97 -10.94
C LEU A 360 -2.15 20.84 -12.29
N ILE A 361 -2.53 21.95 -12.92
CA ILE A 361 -3.19 21.96 -14.23
C ILE A 361 -2.28 21.35 -15.29
N LYS A 362 -0.99 21.73 -15.38
CA LYS A 362 -0.04 21.08 -16.30
C LYS A 362 0.10 19.58 -16.05
N SER A 363 0.07 19.16 -14.79
CA SER A 363 0.17 17.73 -14.46
C SER A 363 -1.06 16.97 -14.92
N ILE A 364 -2.24 17.60 -14.88
CA ILE A 364 -3.49 17.07 -15.41
C ILE A 364 -3.35 17.10 -16.93
N ASP A 365 -3.36 18.28 -17.53
CA ASP A 365 -3.47 18.58 -18.96
C ASP A 365 -2.41 17.94 -19.85
N SER A 366 -1.24 17.55 -19.31
CA SER A 366 -0.17 16.93 -20.10
C SER A 366 -0.63 15.75 -20.98
N ASP A 367 -0.71 15.97 -22.30
CA ASP A 367 -1.20 15.03 -23.32
C ASP A 367 -0.58 13.63 -23.23
N SER A 368 0.73 13.57 -22.98
CA SER A 368 1.46 12.31 -22.86
C SER A 368 0.99 11.43 -21.70
N HIS A 369 0.50 12.03 -20.61
CA HIS A 369 -0.04 11.30 -19.47
C HIS A 369 -1.49 10.92 -19.71
N HIS A 370 -2.27 11.76 -20.39
CA HIS A 370 -3.66 11.45 -20.75
C HIS A 370 -3.77 10.25 -21.67
N ALA A 371 -3.04 10.25 -22.78
CA ALA A 371 -3.05 9.12 -23.71
C ALA A 371 -2.62 7.82 -23.03
N ALA A 372 -1.60 7.89 -22.19
CA ALA A 372 -1.14 6.74 -21.41
C ALA A 372 -2.22 6.28 -20.41
N LEU A 373 -2.74 7.17 -19.55
CA LEU A 373 -3.76 6.82 -18.56
C LEU A 373 -5.02 6.22 -19.20
N GLN A 374 -5.48 6.78 -20.33
CA GLN A 374 -6.60 6.22 -21.09
C GLN A 374 -6.30 4.82 -21.61
N GLN A 375 -5.09 4.58 -22.12
CA GLN A 375 -4.68 3.26 -22.58
C GLN A 375 -4.65 2.22 -21.45
N PHE A 376 -4.20 2.58 -20.24
CA PHE A 376 -4.09 1.62 -19.13
C PHE A 376 -5.39 1.42 -18.37
N THR A 377 -6.18 2.47 -18.19
CA THR A 377 -7.42 2.39 -17.41
C THR A 377 -8.63 2.08 -18.27
N SER A 378 -8.54 2.20 -19.60
CA SER A 378 -9.68 2.23 -20.53
C SER A 378 -10.73 3.30 -20.21
N LEU A 379 -10.45 4.19 -19.26
CA LEU A 379 -11.31 5.31 -18.91
C LEU A 379 -10.89 6.54 -19.68
N ARG A 380 -11.87 7.27 -20.20
CA ARG A 380 -11.67 8.57 -20.87
C ARG A 380 -11.21 9.64 -19.89
N PHE A 381 -11.69 9.50 -18.66
CA PHE A 381 -11.54 10.44 -17.58
C PHE A 381 -11.07 9.69 -16.32
N VAL A 382 -9.97 10.16 -15.73
CA VAL A 382 -9.26 9.46 -14.66
C VAL A 382 -9.04 10.38 -13.45
N MET A 383 -9.54 11.62 -13.46
CA MET A 383 -9.38 12.51 -12.32
C MET A 383 -10.44 12.21 -11.25
N PRO A 384 -10.09 12.16 -9.96
CA PRO A 384 -11.11 12.05 -8.92
C PRO A 384 -11.94 13.33 -8.84
N PHE A 385 -13.27 13.21 -8.90
CA PHE A 385 -14.23 14.30 -8.67
C PHE A 385 -14.02 15.02 -7.33
N PRO A 386 -13.61 14.36 -6.24
CA PRO A 386 -13.24 15.07 -5.02
C PRO A 386 -12.15 16.15 -5.19
N VAL A 387 -11.22 15.97 -6.14
CA VAL A 387 -10.22 17.00 -6.46
C VAL A 387 -10.91 18.23 -7.04
N VAL A 388 -11.88 18.00 -7.91
CA VAL A 388 -12.66 19.06 -8.56
C VAL A 388 -13.53 19.78 -7.53
N ASP A 389 -14.19 19.04 -6.66
CA ASP A 389 -15.05 19.59 -5.62
C ASP A 389 -14.27 20.53 -4.69
N VAL A 390 -13.09 20.10 -4.21
CA VAL A 390 -12.18 20.94 -3.42
C VAL A 390 -11.77 22.21 -4.17
N LEU A 391 -11.46 22.12 -5.47
CA LEU A 391 -11.03 23.27 -6.26
C LEU A 391 -12.18 24.26 -6.57
N TRP A 392 -13.38 23.75 -6.84
CA TRP A 392 -14.54 24.55 -7.23
C TRP A 392 -15.26 25.17 -6.03
N THR A 393 -15.16 24.55 -4.86
CA THR A 393 -15.70 25.08 -3.59
C THR A 393 -14.67 25.89 -2.78
N HIS A 394 -13.43 25.98 -3.26
CA HIS A 394 -12.32 26.67 -2.60
C HIS A 394 -12.67 28.09 -2.16
N GLU A 395 -12.20 28.55 -0.99
CA GLU A 395 -12.55 29.87 -0.43
C GLU A 395 -12.07 31.03 -1.33
N ASP A 396 -10.84 30.93 -1.85
CA ASP A 396 -10.25 31.92 -2.77
C ASP A 396 -10.97 31.93 -4.14
N PRO A 397 -11.59 33.06 -4.55
CA PRO A 397 -12.24 33.19 -5.86
C PRO A 397 -11.27 33.04 -7.04
N THR A 398 -9.98 33.28 -6.85
CA THR A 398 -8.95 33.15 -7.89
C THR A 398 -8.75 31.69 -8.25
N VAL A 399 -8.59 30.83 -7.24
CA VAL A 399 -8.48 29.37 -7.41
C VAL A 399 -9.73 28.83 -8.08
N ARG A 400 -10.92 29.22 -7.61
CA ARG A 400 -12.20 28.83 -8.25
C ARG A 400 -12.22 29.23 -9.72
N LYS A 401 -11.92 30.49 -10.05
CA LYS A 401 -11.94 30.98 -11.44
C LYS A 401 -10.94 30.24 -12.33
N GLN A 402 -9.73 29.98 -11.84
CA GLN A 402 -8.70 29.27 -12.60
C GLN A 402 -9.05 27.79 -12.78
N SER A 403 -9.65 27.15 -11.77
CA SER A 403 -10.10 25.74 -11.84
C SER A 403 -11.22 25.49 -12.84
N LEU A 404 -11.93 26.54 -13.30
CA LEU A 404 -12.87 26.43 -14.41
C LEU A 404 -12.18 26.10 -15.73
N GLN A 405 -10.86 26.26 -15.86
CA GLN A 405 -10.10 25.74 -17.00
C GLN A 405 -10.22 24.21 -17.13
N LEU A 406 -10.50 23.50 -16.04
CA LEU A 406 -10.76 22.06 -16.10
C LEU A 406 -12.07 21.74 -16.85
N LEU A 407 -13.00 22.68 -16.99
CA LEU A 407 -14.24 22.44 -17.75
C LEU A 407 -13.97 22.08 -19.20
N SER A 408 -12.98 22.71 -19.85
CA SER A 408 -12.63 22.33 -21.23
C SER A 408 -12.11 20.91 -21.30
N TYR A 409 -11.34 20.48 -20.28
CA TYR A 409 -10.88 19.10 -20.16
C TYR A 409 -12.04 18.10 -20.04
N PHE A 410 -13.05 18.39 -19.21
CA PHE A 410 -14.27 17.58 -19.11
C PHE A 410 -15.07 17.56 -20.40
N GLU A 411 -15.21 18.72 -21.02
CA GLU A 411 -15.96 18.90 -22.25
C GLU A 411 -15.32 18.10 -23.42
N ASP A 412 -14.00 18.13 -23.55
CA ASP A 412 -13.26 17.36 -24.55
C ASP A 412 -13.36 15.85 -24.32
N ALA A 413 -13.28 15.41 -23.05
CA ALA A 413 -13.45 14.02 -22.67
C ALA A 413 -14.84 13.46 -23.02
N TRP A 414 -15.88 14.32 -22.95
CA TRP A 414 -17.25 13.95 -23.32
C TRP A 414 -17.56 14.08 -24.82
N LYS A 415 -16.95 15.04 -25.53
CA LYS A 415 -17.20 15.28 -26.97
C LYS A 415 -16.57 14.24 -27.89
N THR A 416 -15.49 13.58 -27.46
CA THR A 416 -14.79 12.63 -28.32
C THR A 416 -15.64 11.37 -28.56
N PRO A 417 -16.06 11.04 -29.80
CA PRO A 417 -16.92 9.87 -30.08
C PRO A 417 -16.26 8.54 -29.68
N GLY A 418 -17.06 7.52 -29.37
CA GLY A 418 -16.65 6.16 -28.99
C GLY A 418 -15.63 5.50 -29.94
N ILE A 419 -14.64 4.79 -29.38
CA ILE A 419 -14.05 3.61 -30.03
C ILE A 419 -14.96 2.43 -29.72
#